data_AF-A0A2D5BRL7-F1
#
_entry.id   AF-A0A2D5BRL7-F1
#
_cell.length_a   1.000
_cell.length_b   1.000
_cell.length_c   1.000
_cell.angle_alpha   90.00
_cell.angle_beta   90.00
_cell.angle_gamma   90.00
#
_symmetry.space_group_name_H-M   'P 1'
#
loop_
_entity.id
_entity.type
_entity.pdbx_description
1 polymer ?
#
loop_
_entity_poly.entity_id
_entity_poly.type
_entity_poly.pdbx_seq_one_letter_code
_entity_poly.pdbx_strand_id
1 'polypeptide(L)' 'MTLKITYAGTVRGKKIYTVTSYGDRFFTGTLEEVKRYILIHNAKVQERKKAADVLTAAIRNAG' A
#
# COMPACT_ATOMS: atom_id res chain seq x y z
N MET A 1 4.85 -8.17 0.69
CA MET A 1 5.21 -6.80 1.12
C MET A 1 4.40 -6.48 2.36
N THR A 2 5.05 -6.20 3.49
CA THR A 2 4.38 -5.91 4.76
C THR A 2 4.39 -4.40 4.99
N LEU A 3 3.22 -3.82 5.28
CA LEU A 3 3.07 -2.42 5.65
C LEU A 3 3.13 -2.30 7.18
N LYS A 4 3.97 -1.42 7.70
CA LYS A 4 4.06 -1.11 9.13
C LYS A 4 3.45 0.25 9.40
N ILE A 5 2.49 0.31 10.31
CA ILE A 5 1.85 1.55 10.77
C ILE A 5 2.47 1.92 12.12
N THR A 6 2.99 3.15 12.23
CA THR A 6 3.64 3.64 13.46
C THR A 6 2.99 4.95 13.90
N TYR A 7 2.76 5.12 15.20
CA TYR A 7 2.30 6.40 15.73
C TYR A 7 3.40 7.46 15.54
N ALA A 8 3.03 8.63 15.01
CA ALA A 8 3.98 9.69 14.66
C ALA A 8 3.83 10.94 15.52
N GLY A 9 2.73 11.08 16.28
CA GLY A 9 2.48 12.23 17.14
C GLY A 9 1.04 12.70 17.07
N THR A 10 0.76 13.82 17.72
CA THR A 10 -0.54 14.49 17.69
C THR A 10 -0.35 15.90 17.14
N VAL A 11 -1.13 16.24 16.12
CA VAL A 11 -1.08 17.55 15.45
C VAL A 11 -2.48 18.15 15.48
N ARG A 12 -2.62 19.35 16.06
CA ARG A 12 -3.92 20.06 16.18
C ARG A 12 -5.02 19.17 16.81
N GLY A 13 -4.66 18.43 17.86
CA GLY A 13 -5.58 17.52 18.57
C GLY A 13 -5.90 16.21 17.85
N LYS A 14 -5.35 15.95 16.65
CA LYS A 14 -5.55 14.71 15.91
C LYS A 14 -4.32 13.81 15.99
N LYS A 15 -4.52 12.52 16.28
CA LYS A 15 -3.44 11.51 16.25
C LYS A 15 -3.03 11.23 14.81
N ILE A 16 -1.72 11.29 14.56
CA ILE A 16 -1.10 11.08 13.26
C ILE A 16 -0.28 9.79 13.28
N TYR A 17 -0.34 9.07 12.18
CA TYR A 17 0.28 7.78 11.97
C TYR A 17 1.05 7.80 10.66
N THR A 18 2.11 7.00 10.58
CA THR A 18 2.97 6.86 9.42
C THR A 18 2.94 5.43 8.92
N VAL A 19 2.77 5.26 7.62
CA VAL A 19 2.89 3.98 6.91
C VAL A 19 4.30 3.88 6.34
N THR A 20 4.98 2.79 6.68
CA THR A 20 6.32 2.44 6.19
C THR A 20 6.30 1.08 5.52
N SER A 21 7.14 0.87 4.52
CA SER A 21 7.42 -0.45 3.94
C SER A 21 8.91 -0.56 3.64
N TYR A 22 9.54 -1.68 4.02
CA TYR A 22 10.98 -1.88 3.85
C TYR A 22 11.89 -0.75 4.39
N GLY A 23 11.43 0.02 5.37
CA GLY A 23 12.18 1.15 5.94
C GLY A 23 11.90 2.51 5.30
N ASP A 24 11.27 2.54 4.12
CA ASP A 24 10.88 3.79 3.47
C ASP A 24 9.53 4.32 3.98
N ARG A 25 9.44 5.64 4.10
CA ARG A 25 8.23 6.35 4.53
C ARG A 25 7.33 6.59 3.32
N PHE A 26 6.16 5.97 3.28
CA PHE A 26 5.24 6.04 2.14
C PHE A 26 4.16 7.10 2.31
N PHE A 27 3.60 7.21 3.53
CA PHE A 27 2.46 8.06 3.79
C PHE A 27 2.38 8.44 5.27
N THR A 28 1.90 9.64 5.59
CA THR A 28 1.66 10.10 6.96
C THR A 28 0.34 10.85 7.01
N GLY A 29 -0.52 10.50 7.95
CA GLY A 29 -1.85 11.11 8.08
C GLY A 29 -2.60 10.61 9.31
N THR A 30 -3.86 10.99 9.42
CA THR A 30 -4.75 10.45 10.46
C THR A 30 -5.00 8.95 10.25
N LEU A 31 -5.55 8.28 11.26
CA LEU A 31 -5.83 6.85 11.17
C LEU A 31 -6.80 6.50 10.03
N GLU A 32 -7.81 7.35 9.79
CA GLU A 32 -8.76 7.24 8.68
C GLU A 32 -8.03 7.30 7.32
N GLU A 33 -7.18 8.30 7.13
CA GLU A 33 -6.43 8.49 5.89
C GLU A 33 -5.46 7.33 5.64
N VAL A 34 -4.78 6.86 6.70
CA VAL A 34 -3.90 5.69 6.63
C VAL A 34 -4.66 4.44 6.21
N LYS A 35 -5.85 4.18 6.78
CA LYS A 35 -6.68 3.04 6.38
C LYS A 35 -7.09 3.13 4.91
N ARG A 36 -7.57 4.29 4.45
CA ARG A 36 -7.94 4.51 3.04
C ARG A 36 -6.75 4.33 2.11
N TYR A 37 -5.58 4.85 2.48
CA TYR A 37 -4.35 4.67 1.72
C TYR A 37 -4.00 3.19 1.56
N ILE A 38 -4.04 2.41 2.65
CA ILE A 38 -3.74 0.96 2.62
C ILE A 38 -4.72 0.21 1.71
N LEU A 39 -6.02 0.52 1.77
CA LEU A 39 -7.03 -0.10 0.90
C LEU A 39 -6.73 0.16 -0.58
N ILE A 40 -6.48 1.42 -0.95
CA ILE A 40 -6.15 1.81 -2.33
C ILE A 40 -4.83 1.16 -2.78
N HIS A 41 -3.83 1.12 -1.90
CA HIS A 41 -2.55 0.50 -2.19
C HIS A 41 -2.71 -0.99 -2.48
N ASN A 42 -3.47 -1.71 -1.64
CA ASN A 42 -3.74 -3.13 -1.83
C ASN A 42 -4.50 -3.42 -3.13
N ALA A 43 -5.51 -2.60 -3.47
CA ALA A 43 -6.23 -2.72 -4.73
C ALA A 43 -5.29 -2.61 -5.93
N LYS A 44 -4.43 -1.58 -5.95
CA LYS A 44 -3.44 -1.39 -7.02
C LYS A 44 -2.43 -2.54 -7.11
N VAL A 45 -2.01 -3.09 -5.97
CA VAL A 45 -1.11 -4.26 -5.94
C VAL A 45 -1.79 -5.48 -6.55
N GLN A 46 -3.08 -5.71 -6.27
CA GLN A 46 -3.84 -6.80 -6.87
C GLN A 46 -4.02 -6.62 -8.38
N GLU A 47 -4.34 -5.40 -8.85
CA GLU A 47 -4.43 -5.11 -10.28
C GLU A 47 -3.12 -5.39 -11.03
N ARG A 48 -1.99 -4.95 -10.45
CA ARG A 48 -0.65 -5.24 -11.02
C ARG A 48 -0.35 -6.73 -11.07
N LYS A 49 -0.71 -7.49 -10.04
CA LYS A 49 -0.55 -8.95 -10.03
C LYS A 49 -1.39 -9.61 -11.13
N LYS A 50 -2.67 -9.24 -11.25
CA LYS A 50 -3.55 -9.77 -12.29
C LYS A 50 -3.01 -9.48 -13.69
N ALA A 51 -2.49 -8.28 -13.92
CA ALA A 51 -1.87 -7.93 -15.21
C ALA A 51 -0.62 -8.78 -15.50
N ALA A 52 0.23 -9.01 -14.48
CA ALA A 52 1.40 -9.87 -14.61
C ALA A 52 1.04 -11.34 -14.88
N ASP A 53 -0.01 -11.86 -14.24
CA ASP A 53 -0.50 -13.22 -14.45
C ASP A 53 -1.03 -13.40 -15.89
N VAL A 54 -1.80 -12.43 -16.40
CA VAL A 54 -2.30 -12.42 -17.78
C VAL A 54 -1.15 -12.40 -18.78
N LEU A 55 -0.14 -11.56 -18.56
CA LEU A 55 1.05 -11.50 -19.41
C LEU A 55 1.81 -12.82 -19.41
N THR A 56 2.01 -13.41 -18.23
CA THR A 56 2.71 -14.70 -18.07
C THR A 56 1.97 -15.83 -18.78
N ALA A 57 0.63 -15.87 -18.67
CA ALA A 57 -0.20 -16.84 -19.38
C ALA A 57 -0.14 -16.65 -20.90
N ALA A 58 -0.13 -15.41 -21.39
CA ALA A 58 0.01 -15.11 -22.81
C ALA A 58 1.37 -15.58 -23.37
N ILE A 59 2.47 -15.32 -22.65
CA ILE A 59 3.80 -15.80 -23.03
C ILE A 59 3.84 -17.34 -23.07
N ARG A 60 3.24 -18.01 -22.08
CA ARG A 60 3.22 -19.48 -22.00
C ARG A 60 2.44 -20.15 -23.14
N ASN A 61 1.36 -19.52 -23.60
CA ASN A 61 0.54 -20.04 -24.69
C ASN A 61 1.09 -19.72 -26.09
N ALA A 62 2.09 -18.83 -26.18
CA ALA A 62 2.72 -18.43 -27.44
C ALA A 62 4.00 -19.23 -27.78
N GLY A 63 4.46 -20.08 -26.85
CA GLY A 63 5.65 -20.93 -27.00
C GLY A 63 5.33 -22.41 -27.15
#